data_AF-A0A527ZBS7-F1
#
_entry.id   AF-A0A527ZBS7-F1
#
_cell.length_a   1.000
_cell.length_b   1.000
_cell.length_c   1.000
_cell.angle_alpha   90.00
_cell.angle_beta   90.00
_cell.angle_gamma   90.00
#
_symmetry.space_group_name_H-M   'P 1'
#
loop_
_entity.id
_entity.type
_entity.pdbx_description
1 polymer ?
#
loop_
_entity_poly.entity_id
_entity_poly.type
_entity_poly.pdbx_seq_one_letter_code
_entity_poly.pdbx_strand_id
1 'polypeptide(L)' 'EADIAGMVGIDAKTLRNHYKHELAFGHTKANAKVAENLFRKATGEGREAVIAAIFWLKARGRWKETSVNEHSGLDGKP' A
#
# COMPACT_ATOMS: atom_id res chain seq x y z
N GLU A 1 -0.22 -13.14 -11.93
CA GLU A 1 -0.56 -12.99 -13.37
C GLU A 1 -1.52 -14.06 -13.86
N ALA A 2 -1.26 -15.36 -13.61
CA ALA A 2 -2.17 -16.43 -14.01
C ALA A 2 -3.60 -16.26 -13.44
N ASP A 3 -3.72 -15.85 -12.18
CA ASP A 3 -5.03 -15.58 -11.56
C ASP A 3 -5.75 -14.40 -12.21
N ILE A 4 -5.00 -13.35 -12.60
CA ILE A 4 -5.55 -12.17 -13.28
C ILE A 4 -5.99 -12.55 -14.70
N ALA A 5 -5.18 -13.35 -15.41
CA ALA A 5 -5.50 -13.84 -16.74
C ALA A 5 -6.76 -14.73 -16.72
N GLY A 6 -6.85 -15.64 -15.74
CA GLY A 6 -8.04 -16.46 -15.51
C GLY A 6 -9.28 -15.66 -15.15
N MET A 7 -9.15 -14.62 -14.32
CA MET A 7 -10.24 -13.70 -13.98
C MET A 7 -10.77 -12.93 -15.20
N VAL A 8 -9.88 -12.50 -16.09
CA VAL A 8 -10.21 -11.73 -17.31
C VAL A 8 -10.64 -12.66 -18.46
N GLY A 9 -10.43 -13.97 -18.34
CA GLY A 9 -10.79 -14.96 -19.35
C GLY A 9 -9.87 -14.96 -20.58
N ILE A 10 -8.62 -14.54 -20.41
CA ILE A 10 -7.62 -14.50 -21.49
C ILE A 10 -6.37 -15.27 -21.11
N ASP A 11 -5.57 -15.65 -22.10
CA ASP A 11 -4.28 -16.28 -21.87
C ASP A 11 -3.28 -15.27 -21.24
N ALA A 12 -2.37 -15.76 -20.40
CA ALA A 12 -1.39 -14.93 -19.70
C ALA A 12 -0.42 -14.19 -20.66
N LYS A 13 -0.11 -14.76 -21.83
CA LYS A 13 0.67 -14.11 -22.89
C LYS A 13 -0.10 -12.93 -23.49
N THR A 14 -1.39 -13.11 -23.80
CA THR A 14 -2.29 -12.04 -24.24
C THR A 14 -2.38 -10.93 -23.18
N LEU A 15 -2.53 -11.29 -21.90
CA LEU A 15 -2.52 -10.32 -20.81
C LEU A 15 -1.22 -9.49 -20.79
N ARG A 16 -0.05 -10.12 -20.92
CA ARG A 16 1.24 -9.40 -20.94
C ARG A 16 1.43 -8.52 -22.18
N ASN A 17 0.92 -8.94 -23.33
CA ASN A 17 1.06 -8.19 -24.57
C ASN A 17 0.16 -6.94 -24.59
N HIS A 18 -1.08 -7.07 -24.13
CA HIS A 18 -2.09 -6.02 -24.25
C HIS A 18 -2.22 -5.14 -23.00
N TYR A 19 -1.88 -5.67 -21.82
CA TYR A 19 -2.04 -4.97 -20.53
C TYR A 19 -0.71 -4.73 -19.81
N LYS A 20 0.39 -4.61 -20.57
CA LYS A 20 1.75 -4.43 -20.01
C LYS A 20 1.83 -3.19 -19.11
N HIS A 21 1.18 -2.10 -19.52
CA HIS A 21 1.17 -0.85 -18.77
C HIS A 21 0.42 -1.02 -17.44
N GLU A 22 -0.76 -1.62 -17.48
CA GLU A 22 -1.61 -1.87 -16.33
C GLU A 22 -0.94 -2.84 -15.34
N LEU A 23 -0.23 -3.86 -15.82
CA LEU A 23 0.54 -4.76 -14.97
C LEU A 23 1.71 -4.04 -14.28
N ALA A 24 2.39 -3.13 -14.99
CA ALA A 24 3.51 -2.38 -14.43
C ALA A 24 3.05 -1.34 -13.39
N PHE A 25 1.97 -0.61 -13.67
CA PHE A 25 1.55 0.54 -12.87
C PHE A 25 0.35 0.26 -11.96
N GLY A 26 -0.32 -0.87 -12.08
CA GLY A 26 -1.51 -1.22 -11.33
C GLY A 26 -1.29 -1.18 -9.82
N HIS A 27 -0.15 -1.70 -9.35
CA HIS A 27 0.24 -1.64 -7.94
C HIS A 27 0.43 -0.20 -7.44
N THR A 28 1.17 0.62 -8.19
CA THR A 28 1.41 2.03 -7.85
C THR A 28 0.09 2.82 -7.84
N LYS A 29 -0.77 2.61 -8.84
CA LYS A 29 -2.09 3.25 -8.95
C LYS A 29 -3.01 2.85 -7.79
N ALA A 30 -3.02 1.57 -7.40
CA ALA A 30 -3.79 1.11 -6.26
C ALA A 30 -3.30 1.73 -4.95
N ASN A 31 -1.97 1.76 -4.73
CA ASN A 31 -1.38 2.39 -3.55
C ASN A 31 -1.68 3.90 -3.49
N ALA A 32 -1.57 4.62 -4.61
CA ALA A 32 -1.90 6.04 -4.69
C ALA A 32 -3.36 6.32 -4.33
N LYS A 33 -4.30 5.53 -4.86
CA LYS A 33 -5.74 5.66 -4.53
C LYS A 33 -6.03 5.43 -3.04
N VAL A 34 -5.34 4.47 -2.41
CA VAL A 34 -5.53 4.22 -0.97
C VAL A 34 -4.92 5.35 -0.14
N ALA A 35 -3.75 5.87 -0.54
CA ALA A 35 -3.15 7.04 0.10
C ALA A 35 -4.04 8.29 -0.02
N GLU A 36 -4.62 8.54 -1.19
CA GLU A 36 -5.57 9.63 -1.44
C GLU A 36 -6.83 9.48 -0.58
N ASN A 37 -7.38 8.27 -0.47
CA ASN A 37 -8.52 7.99 0.39
C ASN A 37 -8.21 8.29 1.86
N LEU A 38 -7.04 7.89 2.35
CA LEU A 38 -6.58 8.22 3.70
C LEU A 38 -6.43 9.72 3.88
N PHE A 39 -5.80 10.41 2.92
CA PHE A 39 -5.63 11.86 2.97
C PHE A 39 -7.00 12.56 3.09
N ARG A 40 -7.95 12.23 2.22
CA ARG A 40 -9.31 12.79 2.26
C ARG A 40 -10.02 12.53 3.58
N LYS A 41 -9.80 11.37 4.21
CA LYS A 41 -10.37 11.01 5.51
C LYS A 41 -9.68 11.69 6.68
N ALA A 42 -8.38 11.90 6.58
CA ALA A 42 -7.63 12.71 7.53
C ALA A 42 -7.99 14.19 7.44
N THR A 43 -8.40 14.67 6.25
CA THR A 43 -8.82 16.06 6.00
C THR A 43 -10.34 16.25 5.97
N GLY A 44 -11.14 15.26 6.41
CA GLY A 44 -12.62 15.26 6.38
C GLY A 44 -13.21 14.43 7.53
N GLU A 45 -14.49 14.02 7.46
CA GLU A 45 -15.17 13.33 8.58
C GLU A 45 -15.39 11.82 8.31
N GLY A 46 -14.90 10.96 9.23
CA GLY A 46 -15.22 9.52 9.29
C GLY A 46 -14.04 8.62 9.71
N ARG A 47 -14.06 8.15 10.98
CA ARG A 47 -12.93 7.47 11.67
C ARG A 47 -12.64 6.04 11.20
N GLU A 48 -13.67 5.27 10.85
CA GLU A 48 -13.54 3.82 10.56
C GLU A 48 -12.63 3.49 9.37
N ALA A 49 -12.66 4.33 8.33
CA ALA A 49 -11.91 4.05 7.12
C ALA A 49 -10.46 4.58 7.15
N VAL A 50 -10.06 5.26 8.23
CA VAL A 50 -8.65 5.59 8.51
C VAL A 50 -7.87 4.32 8.86
N ILE A 51 -8.46 3.43 9.66
CA ILE A 51 -7.81 2.18 10.11
C ILE A 51 -7.50 1.27 8.93
N ALA A 52 -8.49 1.03 8.05
CA ALA A 52 -8.31 0.18 6.87
C ALA A 52 -7.23 0.71 5.91
N ALA A 53 -7.11 2.03 5.75
CA ALA A 53 -6.12 2.63 4.87
C ALA A 53 -4.70 2.65 5.50
N ILE A 54 -4.58 2.88 6.82
CA ILE A 54 -3.31 2.70 7.56
C ILE A 54 -2.81 1.26 7.42
N PHE A 55 -3.68 0.27 7.62
CA PHE A 55 -3.34 -1.14 7.44
C PHE A 55 -2.82 -1.42 6.01
N TRP A 56 -3.53 -0.96 4.97
CA TRP A 56 -3.10 -1.17 3.58
C TRP A 56 -1.74 -0.54 3.28
N LEU A 57 -1.47 0.69 3.76
CA LEU A 57 -0.20 1.36 3.50
C LEU A 57 0.98 0.71 4.25
N LYS A 58 0.76 0.21 5.47
CA LYS A 58 1.76 -0.61 6.18
C LYS A 58 2.02 -1.92 5.43
N ALA A 59 0.98 -2.61 4.97
CA ALA A 59 1.09 -3.91 4.32
C ALA A 59 1.61 -3.86 2.88
N ARG A 60 1.22 -2.86 2.08
CA ARG A 60 1.48 -2.80 0.62
C ARG A 60 2.09 -1.49 0.14
N GLY A 61 1.92 -0.40 0.90
CA GLY A 61 2.48 0.92 0.60
C GLY A 61 3.92 1.12 1.08
N ARG A 62 4.51 0.12 1.75
CA ARG A 62 5.85 0.19 2.38
C ARG A 62 5.96 1.28 3.46
N TRP A 63 4.86 1.70 4.06
CA TRP A 63 4.91 2.60 5.22
C TRP A 63 5.49 1.83 6.42
N LYS A 64 6.69 2.23 6.87
CA LYS A 64 7.32 1.75 8.09
C LYS A 64 7.32 2.84 9.16
N GLU A 65 7.03 2.46 10.40
CA GLU A 65 7.28 3.34 11.55
C GLU A 65 8.78 3.36 11.83
N THR A 66 9.34 4.55 12.09
CA THR A 66 10.72 4.67 12.54
C THR A 66 10.68 4.70 14.06
N SER A 67 11.19 3.64 14.70
CA SER A 67 11.40 3.61 16.15
C SER A 67 12.84 4.03 16.42
N VAL A 68 13.00 5.11 17.17
CA VAL A 68 14.30 5.53 17.72
C VAL A 68 14.29 5.09 19.18
N ASN A 69 15.04 4.03 19.48
CA ASN A 69 15.26 3.58 20.86
C ASN A 69 16.58 4.14 21.35
N GLU A 70 16.52 5.11 22.24
CA GLU A 70 17.69 5.58 22.99
C GLU A 70 17.91 4.64 24.17
N HIS A 71 18.98 3.85 24.09
CA HIS A 71 19.46 3.08 25.23
C HIS A 71 20.31 3.99 26.10
N SER A 72 19.77 4.38 27.26
CA SER A 72 20.54 4.98 28.35
C SER A 72 20.47 4.06 29.57
N GLY A 73 21.61 3.89 30.24
CA GLY A 73 21.68 3.26 31.55
C GLY A 73 21.06 4.16 32.63
N LEU A 74 20.99 3.64 33.86
CA LEU A 74 20.49 4.40 35.02
C LEU A 74 21.22 5.77 35.09
N ASP A 75 20.45 6.86 35.08
CA ASP A 75 20.95 8.25 35.07
C ASP A 75 21.77 8.67 33.83
N GLY A 76 21.51 8.11 32.64
CA GLY A 76 22.19 8.55 31.40
C GLY A 76 23.63 8.04 31.27
N LYS A 77 24.02 7.05 32.09
CA LYS A 77 25.30 6.33 31.96
C LYS A 77 25.25 5.39 30.75
N PRO A 78 26.39 5.12 30.08
CA PRO A 78 26.44 4.17 28.97
C PRO A 78 25.99 2.76 29.39
#